data_AF-A0A938VFS0-F1
#
_entry.id   AF-A0A938VFS0-F1
#
_cell.length_a   1.000
_cell.length_b   1.000
_cell.length_c   1.000
_cell.angle_alpha   90.00
_cell.angle_beta   90.00
_cell.angle_gamma   90.00
#
_symmetry.space_group_name_H-M   'P 1'
#
loop_
_entity.id
_entity.type
_entity.pdbx_description
1 polymer ?
#
loop_
_entity_poly.entity_id
_entity_poly.type
_entity_poly.pdbx_seq_one_letter_code
_entity_poly.pdbx_strand_id
1 'polypeptide(L)' 'MALIVLDANAVIAFRDSSDLHHQAAREAFSVHGRDELVLPVSAYAETPVGPMRRGQPAVDRMQ' A
#
# COMPACT_ATOMS: atom_id res chain seq x y z
N MET A 1 -12.55 1.17 -17.73
CA MET A 1 -12.52 0.75 -16.33
C MET A 1 -11.86 -0.60 -16.30
N ALA A 2 -10.67 -0.68 -15.71
CA ALA A 2 -9.91 -1.91 -15.56
C ALA A 2 -10.01 -2.42 -14.12
N LEU A 3 -9.79 -3.73 -13.94
CA LEU A 3 -9.52 -4.32 -12.63
C LEU A 3 -8.00 -4.36 -12.43
N ILE A 4 -7.53 -3.78 -11.33
CA ILE A 4 -6.12 -3.76 -10.97
C ILE A 4 -5.97 -4.50 -9.65
N VAL A 5 -5.19 -5.58 -9.69
CA VAL A 5 -4.85 -6.37 -8.50
C VAL A 5 -3.57 -5.79 -7.91
N LEU A 6 -3.65 -5.34 -6.67
CA LEU A 6 -2.55 -4.70 -5.94
C LEU A 6 -1.66 -5.76 -5.29
N ASP A 7 -0.34 -5.54 -5.39
CA ASP A 7 0.64 -6.18 -4.52
C ASP A 7 0.77 -5.41 -3.18
N ALA A 8 1.24 -6.08 -2.14
CA ALA A 8 1.46 -5.48 -0.83
C ALA A 8 2.48 -4.33 -0.91
N ASN A 9 3.52 -4.47 -1.73
CA ASN A 9 4.60 -3.49 -1.86
C ASN A 9 4.09 -2.12 -2.34
N ALA A 10 3.10 -2.08 -3.22
CA ALA A 10 2.52 -0.85 -3.76
C ALA A 10 1.75 -0.10 -2.68
N VAL A 11 1.03 -0.84 -1.83
CA VAL A 11 0.31 -0.30 -0.67
C VAL A 11 1.29 0.20 0.40
N ILE A 12 2.36 -0.57 0.67
CA ILE A 12 3.40 -0.19 1.63
C ILE A 12 4.08 1.10 1.18
N ALA A 13 4.56 1.16 -0.07
CA ALA A 13 5.19 2.36 -0.63
C ALA A 13 4.23 3.56 -0.63
N PHE A 14 2.95 3.36 -0.95
CA PHE A 14 1.95 4.42 -0.90
C PHE A 14 1.76 4.98 0.53
N ARG A 15 1.80 4.13 1.56
CA ARG A 15 1.57 4.54 2.96
C ARG A 15 2.82 5.05 3.67
N ASP A 16 4.00 4.66 3.22
CA ASP A 16 5.27 5.01 3.85
C ASP A 16 5.97 6.15 3.11
N SER A 17 5.92 7.35 3.68
CA SER A 17 6.55 8.55 3.08
C SER A 17 8.08 8.48 3.03
N SER A 18 8.69 7.52 3.72
CA SER A 18 10.14 7.28 3.67
C SER A 18 10.54 6.19 2.67
N ASP A 19 9.57 5.50 2.05
CA ASP A 19 9.85 4.50 1.02
C ASP A 19 10.36 5.17 -0.26
N LEU A 20 11.39 4.58 -0.87
CA LEU A 20 11.98 5.06 -2.12
C LEU A 20 10.94 5.17 -3.25
N HIS A 21 9.93 4.31 -3.25
CA HIS A 21 8.89 4.26 -4.27
C HIS A 21 7.64 5.07 -3.91
N HIS A 22 7.64 5.81 -2.80
CA HIS A 22 6.45 6.52 -2.32
C HIS A 22 5.81 7.40 -3.38
N GLN A 23 6.63 8.20 -4.07
CA GLN A 23 6.12 9.12 -5.09
C GLN A 23 5.55 8.39 -6.31
N ALA A 24 6.24 7.35 -6.79
CA ALA A 24 5.76 6.53 -7.89
C ALA A 24 4.44 5.83 -7.55
N ALA A 25 4.31 5.31 -6.32
CA ALA A 25 3.07 4.72 -5.84
C ALA A 25 1.92 5.74 -5.80
N ARG A 26 2.18 6.96 -5.29
CA ARG A 26 1.17 8.03 -5.29
C ARG A 26 0.69 8.40 -6.69
N GLU A 27 1.60 8.51 -7.64
CA GLU A 27 1.28 8.80 -9.03
C GLU A 27 0.45 7.69 -9.65
N ALA A 28 0.82 6.43 -9.46
CA ALA A 28 0.07 5.27 -9.95
C ALA A 28 -1.37 5.24 -9.39
N PHE A 29 -1.54 5.43 -8.08
CA PHE A 29 -2.88 5.48 -7.46
C PHE A 29 -3.69 6.68 -7.95
N SER A 30 -3.05 7.82 -8.23
CA SER A 30 -3.73 8.99 -8.79
C SER A 30 -4.20 8.74 -10.23
N VAL A 31 -3.37 8.11 -11.07
CA VAL A 31 -3.69 7.78 -12.47
C VAL A 31 -4.85 6.78 -12.53
N HIS A 32 -4.85 5.79 -11.63
CA HIS A 32 -5.83 4.71 -11.59
C HIS A 32 -6.97 4.94 -10.59
N GLY A 33 -7.15 6.16 -10.07
CA GLY A 33 -8.18 6.46 -9.07
C GLY A 33 -9.63 6.27 -9.54
N ARG A 34 -9.84 5.97 -10.83
CA ARG A 34 -11.15 5.64 -11.42
C ARG A 34 -11.29 4.17 -11.83
N ASP A 35 -10.24 3.36 -11.66
CA ASP A 35 -10.26 1.92 -11.91
C ASP A 35 -10.66 1.17 -10.63
N GLU A 36 -11.02 -0.11 -10.77
CA GLU A 36 -11.32 -0.98 -9.64
C GLU A 36 -10.01 -1.53 -9.07
N LEU A 37 -9.65 -1.09 -7.86
CA LEU A 37 -8.45 -1.54 -7.16
C LEU A 37 -8.82 -2.63 -6.16
N VAL A 38 -8.28 -3.84 -6.34
CA VAL A 38 -8.49 -4.98 -5.44
C VAL A 38 -7.16 -5.36 -4.78
N LEU A 39 -7.15 -5.46 -3.46
CA LEU A 39 -6.04 -5.98 -2.68
C LEU A 39 -6.38 -7.41 -2.20
N PRO A 40 -5.71 -8.46 -2.70
CA PRO A 40 -5.89 -9.82 -2.21
C PRO A 40 -5.60 -9.94 -0.71
N VAL A 41 -6.31 -10.84 -0.02
CA VAL A 41 -6.13 -11.07 1.43
C VAL A 41 -4.69 -11.47 1.77
N SER A 42 -4.04 -12.26 0.91
CA SER A 42 -2.63 -12.64 1.08
C SER A 42 -1.71 -11.43 1.06
N ALA A 43 -1.89 -10.52 0.10
CA ALA A 43 -1.13 -9.28 0.00
C ALA A 43 -1.46 -8.31 1.16
N TYR A 44 -2.73 -8.24 1.58
CA TYR A 44 -3.13 -7.42 2.73
C TYR A 44 -2.39 -7.81 4.01
N ALA A 45 -2.24 -9.12 4.26
CA ALA A 45 -1.53 -9.65 5.43
C ALA A 45 -0.04 -9.25 5.48
N GLU A 46 0.55 -8.86 4.36
CA GLU A 46 1.94 -8.40 4.27
C GLU A 46 2.10 -6.88 4.50
N THR A 47 1.02 -6.11 4.34
CA THR A 47 1.07 -4.65 4.52
C THR A 47 1.54 -4.18 5.91
N PRO A 48 1.27 -4.89 7.03
CA PRO A 48 1.80 -4.54 8.35
C PRO A 48 3.32 -4.70 8.51
N VAL A 49 4.01 -5.42 7.61
CA VAL A 49 5.44 -5.76 7.78
C VAL A 49 6.32 -4.51 7.90
N GLY A 50 6.04 -3.45 7.12
CA GLY A 50 6.77 -2.17 7.22
C GLY A 50 6.58 -1.49 8.59
N PRO A 51 5.33 -1.21 8.99
CA PRO A 51 5.01 -0.65 10.32
C PRO A 51 5.49 -1.51 11.50
N MET A 52 5.42 -2.84 11.42
CA MET A 52 5.93 -3.75 12.45
C MET A 52 7.44 -3.59 12.66
N ARG A 53 8.22 -3.31 11.61
CA ARG A 53 9.66 -2.99 11.75
C ARG A 53 9.92 -1.67 12.49
N ARG A 54 8.94 -0.75 12.53
CA ARG A 54 9.03 0.55 13.21
C ARG A 54 8.38 0.57 14.61
N GLY A 55 7.84 -0.56 15.07
CA GLY A 55 7.24 -0.72 16.40
C GLY A 55 5.71 -0.56 16.44
N GLN A 56 5.13 -1.03 17.54
CA GLN A 56 3.68 -1.16 17.78
C GLN A 56 2.82 0.07 17.41
N PRO A 57 3.22 1.33 17.70
CA PRO A 57 2.40 2.52 17.44
C PRO A 57 2.15 2.82 15.94
N ALA A 58 2.90 2.18 15.04
CA ALA A 58 2.72 2.30 13.60
C ALA A 58 1.70 1.29 13.06
N VAL A 59 1.53 0.15 13.74
CA VAL A 59 0.58 -0.92 13.38
C VAL A 59 -0.85 -0.51 13.72
N ASP A 60 -1.06 0.13 14.88
CA ASP A 60 -2.40 0.55 15.33
C ASP A 60 -3.05 1.61 14.42
N ARG A 61 -2.25 2.37 13.67
CA ARG A 61 -2.72 3.35 12.68
C ARG A 61 -3.11 2.74 11.33
N MET A 62 -3.04 1.41 11.20
CA MET A 62 -3.47 0.70 10.00
C MET A 62 -4.93 0.23 10.03
N GLN A 63 -5.57 0.25 11.21
CA GLN A 63 -6.99 -0.06 11.40
C GLN A 63 -7.90 1.10 10.98
#